data_AF-A0A374TI92-F1
#
_entry.id   AF-A0A374TI92-F1
#
_cell.length_a   1.000
_cell.length_b   1.000
_cell.length_c   1.000
_cell.angle_alpha   90.00
_cell.angle_beta   90.00
_cell.angle_gamma   90.00
#
_symmetry.space_group_name_H-M   'P 1'
#
loop_
_entity.id
_entity.type
_entity.pdbx_description
1 polymer ?
#
loop_
_entity_poly.entity_id
_entity_poly.type
_entity_poly.pdbx_seq_one_letter_code
_entity_poly.pdbx_strand_id
1 'polypeptide(L)'
;VPYVWLDATYVKCRREGRVASTAVVTAIGCDAGGWRRVLGVDVVDTESYDSWLAFLRTIRSRGAAGVRLVVSDAHPGLVRALGEVFQGAAWQRCAVHLMRDCMREAGSWQLRRRVGRIVSQVFRGRGAATVTAMYHVACDMLEGCCPRAATILEEAEPDALAYLDFPPSHWKRLRTNNVQERTNREIKRRSRVVQVFPSTGSLVRLAGAVMCEQDEIWQESRYFSEERMNELYDEGRTRGIDGPVDWARLEAEARKMIESGLELADRVEAA
;
A
#
# COMPACT_ATOMS: atom_id res chain seq x y z
N VAL A 1 13.54 -11.16 -4.93
CA VAL A 1 12.68 -10.46 -3.95
C VAL A 1 11.31 -10.28 -4.57
N PRO A 2 10.39 -11.25 -4.44
CA PRO A 2 9.09 -11.22 -5.12
C PRO A 2 8.21 -10.03 -4.75
N TYR A 3 8.27 -9.55 -3.50
CA TYR A 3 7.43 -8.45 -3.02
C TYR A 3 8.26 -7.29 -2.52
N VAL A 4 7.88 -6.08 -2.91
CA VAL A 4 8.51 -4.84 -2.46
C VAL A 4 7.43 -3.88 -1.97
N TRP A 5 7.66 -3.25 -0.83
CA TRP A 5 6.84 -2.16 -0.31
C TRP A 5 7.68 -0.89 -0.32
N LEU A 6 7.10 0.22 -0.77
CA LEU A 6 7.75 1.53 -0.83
C LEU A 6 6.86 2.57 -0.18
N ASP A 7 7.47 3.48 0.56
CA ASP A 7 6.77 4.61 1.16
C ASP A 7 7.73 5.76 1.43
N ALA A 8 7.16 6.95 1.61
CA ALA A 8 7.87 8.14 2.03
C ALA A 8 7.32 8.67 3.36
N THR A 9 8.19 9.21 4.19
CA THR A 9 7.79 9.95 5.38
C THR A 9 8.54 11.26 5.49
N TYR A 10 7.83 12.30 5.91
CA TYR A 10 8.41 13.64 6.03
C TYR A 10 8.93 13.91 7.43
N VAL A 11 10.15 14.45 7.49
CA VAL A 11 10.82 14.88 8.72
C VAL A 11 11.38 16.29 8.52
N LYS A 12 11.43 17.11 9.58
CA LYS A 12 12.01 18.46 9.51
C LYS A 12 13.54 18.38 9.51
N CYS A 13 14.16 18.98 8.50
CA CYS A 13 15.60 19.01 8.33
C CYS A 13 16.05 20.39 7.87
N ARG A 14 17.23 20.83 8.31
CA ARG A 14 17.92 21.98 7.74
C ARG A 14 18.57 21.60 6.42
N ARG A 15 18.29 22.37 5.38
CA ARG A 15 18.87 22.27 4.04
C ARG A 15 19.12 23.68 3.55
N GLU A 16 20.31 23.95 3.02
CA GLU A 16 20.67 25.27 2.50
C GLU A 16 20.33 26.43 3.46
N GLY A 17 20.64 26.26 4.75
CA GLY A 17 20.39 27.26 5.78
C GLY A 17 18.93 27.38 6.29
N ARG A 18 17.95 26.75 5.64
CA ARG A 18 16.52 26.84 6.03
C ARG A 18 15.96 25.50 6.54
N VAL A 19 14.93 25.56 7.38
CA VAL A 19 14.21 24.35 7.83
C VAL A 19 13.16 23.99 6.78
N ALA A 20 13.23 22.77 6.27
CA ALA A 20 12.32 22.24 5.26
C ALA A 20 11.70 20.91 5.70
N SER A 21 10.49 20.62 5.19
CA SER A 21 9.95 19.26 5.21
C SER A 21 10.74 18.44 4.20
N THR A 22 11.43 17.38 4.65
CA THR A 22 12.28 16.56 3.78
C THR A 22 11.78 15.12 3.79
N ALA A 23 11.70 14.50 2.61
CA ALA A 23 11.20 13.15 2.46
C ALA A 23 12.30 12.13 2.76
N VAL A 24 11.99 11.19 3.65
CA VAL A 24 12.75 9.95 3.85
C VAL A 24 12.02 8.87 3.06
N VAL A 25 12.67 8.34 2.02
CA VAL A 25 12.12 7.25 1.20
C VAL A 25 12.70 5.92 1.69
N THR A 26 11.85 4.90 1.74
CA THR A 26 12.24 3.58 2.25
C THR A 26 11.71 2.47 1.36
N ALA A 27 12.47 1.38 1.26
CA ALA A 27 12.09 0.18 0.53
C ALA A 27 12.29 -1.05 1.42
N ILE A 28 11.22 -1.84 1.56
CA ILE A 28 11.23 -3.11 2.29
C ILE A 28 10.88 -4.21 1.30
N GLY A 29 11.67 -5.27 1.27
CA GLY A 29 11.47 -6.44 0.42
C GLY A 29 11.03 -7.64 1.24
N CYS A 30 10.36 -8.58 0.58
CA CYS A 30 10.24 -9.94 1.06
C CYS A 30 10.83 -10.91 0.04
N ASP A 31 11.75 -11.76 0.48
CA ASP A 31 12.42 -12.73 -0.38
C ASP A 31 11.57 -14.00 -0.61
N ALA A 32 12.08 -14.92 -1.44
CA ALA A 32 11.37 -16.16 -1.77
C ALA A 32 11.22 -17.12 -0.57
N GLY A 33 12.06 -16.99 0.46
CA GLY A 33 11.93 -17.74 1.71
C GLY A 33 10.98 -17.10 2.72
N GLY A 34 10.35 -15.97 2.35
CA GLY A 34 9.39 -15.27 3.18
C GLY A 34 10.00 -14.34 4.22
N TRP A 35 11.31 -14.08 4.16
CA TRP A 35 11.99 -13.16 5.06
C TRP A 35 11.83 -11.72 4.59
N ARG A 36 11.62 -10.80 5.54
CA ARG A 36 11.65 -9.37 5.25
C ARG A 36 13.08 -8.86 5.32
N ARG A 37 13.40 -7.93 4.42
CA ARG A 37 14.67 -7.22 4.38
C ARG A 37 14.46 -5.75 4.08
N VAL A 38 15.26 -4.89 4.68
CA VAL A 38 15.40 -3.52 4.22
C VAL A 38 16.21 -3.53 2.92
N LEU A 39 15.63 -3.02 1.84
CA LEU A 39 16.31 -2.90 0.56
C LEU A 39 17.03 -1.56 0.41
N GLY A 40 16.50 -0.51 1.03
CA GLY A 40 17.09 0.81 0.97
C GLY A 40 16.37 1.84 1.83
N VAL A 41 17.13 2.88 2.18
CA VAL A 41 16.63 4.12 2.76
C VAL A 41 17.45 5.26 2.20
N ASP A 42 16.79 6.37 1.88
CA ASP A 42 17.46 7.59 1.44
C ASP A 42 16.65 8.82 1.84
N VAL A 43 17.26 10.00 1.71
CA VAL A 43 16.63 11.30 1.93
C VAL A 43 16.64 12.07 0.62
N VAL A 44 15.44 12.32 0.11
CA VAL A 44 15.25 13.04 -1.16
C VAL A 44 14.65 14.42 -0.92
N ASP A 45 14.90 15.31 -1.88
CA ASP A 45 14.44 16.69 -1.81
C ASP A 45 12.91 16.77 -1.89
N THR A 46 12.39 16.15 -2.95
CA THR A 46 10.98 16.06 -3.28
C THR A 46 10.71 14.66 -3.83
N GLU A 47 9.48 14.21 -3.76
CA GLU A 47 9.05 12.93 -4.32
C GLU A 47 8.93 13.00 -5.86
N SER A 48 9.91 13.60 -6.55
CA SER A 48 9.92 13.63 -8.01
C SER A 48 10.18 12.26 -8.62
N TYR A 49 9.80 12.10 -9.88
CA TYR A 49 10.15 10.92 -10.67
C TYR A 49 11.67 10.65 -10.64
N ASP A 50 12.51 11.68 -10.84
CA ASP A 50 13.97 11.51 -10.84
C ASP A 50 14.51 11.04 -9.48
N SER A 51 13.93 11.54 -8.39
CA SER A 51 14.31 11.14 -7.02
C SER A 51 13.96 9.68 -6.76
N TRP A 52 12.75 9.25 -7.13
CA TRP A 52 12.34 7.85 -7.04
C TRP A 52 13.14 6.95 -7.97
N LEU A 53 13.41 7.38 -9.20
CA LEU A 53 14.17 6.62 -10.18
C LEU A 53 15.61 6.37 -9.70
N ALA A 54 16.29 7.39 -9.18
CA ALA A 54 17.63 7.26 -8.63
C ALA A 54 17.65 6.28 -7.44
N PHE A 55 16.71 6.41 -6.50
CA PHE A 55 16.59 5.52 -5.35
C PHE A 55 16.36 4.06 -5.77
N LEU A 56 15.38 3.82 -6.65
CA LEU A 56 15.02 2.49 -7.13
C LEU A 56 16.13 1.84 -7.96
N ARG A 57 16.86 2.61 -8.79
CA ARG A 57 18.04 2.11 -9.52
C ARG A 57 19.13 1.64 -8.58
N THR A 58 19.34 2.34 -7.46
CA THR A 58 20.32 1.95 -6.44
C THR A 58 19.93 0.61 -5.76
N ILE A 59 18.64 0.39 -5.54
CA ILE A 59 18.13 -0.89 -5.02
C ILE A 59 18.34 -2.01 -6.04
N ARG A 60 17.99 -1.79 -7.31
CA ARG A 60 18.16 -2.77 -8.39
C ARG A 60 19.63 -3.11 -8.62
N SER A 61 20.53 -2.12 -8.62
CA SER A 61 21.96 -2.33 -8.85
C SER A 61 22.64 -3.15 -7.75
N ARG A 62 22.05 -3.21 -6.55
CA ARG A 62 22.49 -4.05 -5.42
C ARG A 62 21.94 -5.47 -5.46
N GLY A 63 21.23 -5.84 -6.53
CA GLY A 63 20.76 -7.23 -6.75
C GLY A 63 19.29 -7.48 -6.44
N ALA A 64 18.48 -6.44 -6.18
CA ALA A 64 17.04 -6.61 -6.06
C ALA A 64 16.43 -6.98 -7.43
N ALA A 65 16.23 -8.28 -7.65
CA ALA A 65 15.68 -8.85 -8.88
C ALA A 65 14.50 -9.79 -8.61
N GLY A 66 13.77 -10.14 -9.67
CA GLY A 66 12.62 -11.04 -9.62
C GLY A 66 11.41 -10.45 -8.87
N VAL A 67 11.25 -9.13 -8.91
CA VAL A 67 10.11 -8.42 -8.31
C VAL A 67 8.85 -8.78 -9.10
N ARG A 68 7.82 -9.25 -8.39
CA ARG A 68 6.52 -9.61 -8.97
C ARG A 68 5.41 -8.65 -8.59
N LEU A 69 5.44 -8.11 -7.37
CA LEU A 69 4.51 -7.08 -6.91
C LEU A 69 5.24 -5.98 -6.16
N VAL A 70 4.89 -4.73 -6.48
CA VAL A 70 5.27 -3.56 -5.69
C VAL A 70 4.03 -2.94 -5.06
N VAL A 71 4.07 -2.65 -3.77
CA VAL A 71 3.00 -1.99 -3.03
C VAL A 71 3.45 -0.60 -2.59
N SER A 72 2.69 0.44 -2.93
CA SER A 72 2.97 1.82 -2.50
C SER A 72 1.70 2.67 -2.45
N ASP A 73 1.82 3.96 -2.11
CA ASP A 73 0.80 4.94 -2.48
C ASP A 73 0.86 5.25 -4.00
N ALA A 74 -0.08 6.07 -4.47
CA ALA A 74 -0.19 6.44 -5.89
C ALA A 74 0.58 7.72 -6.24
N HIS A 75 1.75 7.95 -5.63
CA HIS A 75 2.56 9.12 -5.99
C HIS A 75 3.00 9.02 -7.47
N PRO A 76 2.63 9.95 -8.37
CA PRO A 76 2.84 9.80 -9.81
C PRO A 76 4.31 9.59 -10.21
N GLY A 77 5.23 10.30 -9.52
CA GLY A 77 6.67 10.13 -9.71
C GLY A 77 7.17 8.73 -9.36
N LEU A 78 6.62 8.11 -8.30
CA LEU A 78 6.96 6.77 -7.87
C LEU A 78 6.42 5.74 -8.86
N VAL A 79 5.13 5.80 -9.20
CA VAL A 79 4.47 4.85 -10.11
C VAL A 79 5.18 4.81 -11.47
N ARG A 80 5.52 5.99 -12.01
CA ARG A 80 6.29 6.09 -13.25
C ARG A 80 7.69 5.45 -13.13
N ALA A 81 8.40 5.70 -12.03
CA ALA A 81 9.74 5.13 -11.81
C ALA A 81 9.70 3.61 -11.64
N LEU A 82 8.65 3.07 -11.00
CA LEU A 82 8.44 1.63 -10.86
C LEU A 82 8.28 0.94 -12.20
N GLY A 83 7.49 1.51 -13.11
CA GLY A 83 7.28 0.97 -14.45
C GLY A 83 8.57 0.87 -15.28
N GLU A 84 9.58 1.68 -14.97
CA GLU A 84 10.90 1.61 -15.62
C GLU A 84 11.85 0.65 -14.90
N VAL A 85 11.96 0.72 -13.58
CA VAL A 85 12.97 -0.03 -12.82
C VAL A 85 12.58 -1.49 -12.65
N PHE A 86 11.30 -1.79 -12.44
CA PHE A 86 10.80 -3.14 -12.20
C PHE A 86 9.80 -3.54 -13.30
N GLN A 87 10.20 -3.41 -14.56
CA GLN A 87 9.39 -3.87 -15.70
C GLN A 87 8.91 -5.31 -15.51
N GLY A 88 7.62 -5.53 -15.76
CA GLY A 88 6.94 -6.82 -15.61
C GLY A 88 6.43 -7.11 -14.19
N ALA A 89 6.76 -6.29 -13.20
CA ALA A 89 6.11 -6.36 -11.89
C ALA A 89 4.72 -5.72 -11.95
N ALA A 90 3.75 -6.34 -11.29
CA ALA A 90 2.48 -5.68 -11.00
C ALA A 90 2.68 -4.58 -9.96
N TRP A 91 1.80 -3.58 -9.98
CA TRP A 91 1.75 -2.53 -8.97
C TRP A 91 0.43 -2.60 -8.23
N GLN A 92 0.51 -2.56 -6.90
CA GLN A 92 -0.62 -2.51 -6.00
C GLN A 92 -0.67 -1.12 -5.34
N ARG A 93 -1.71 -0.36 -5.64
CA ARG A 93 -2.05 0.84 -4.89
C ARG A 93 -2.55 0.45 -3.50
N CYS A 94 -1.93 0.97 -2.46
CA CYS A 94 -2.31 0.68 -1.08
C CYS A 94 -3.78 1.02 -0.83
N ALA A 95 -4.58 0.02 -0.44
CA ALA A 95 -6.02 0.17 -0.17
C ALA A 95 -6.33 1.23 0.91
N VAL A 96 -5.44 1.37 1.90
CA VAL A 96 -5.59 2.38 2.96
C VAL A 96 -5.40 3.79 2.41
N HIS A 97 -4.42 4.01 1.53
CA HIS A 97 -4.19 5.30 0.89
C HIS A 97 -5.33 5.64 -0.07
N LEU A 98 -5.74 4.67 -0.90
CA LEU A 98 -6.91 4.82 -1.78
C LEU A 98 -8.18 5.22 -1.01
N MET A 99 -8.46 4.54 0.11
CA MET A 99 -9.59 4.90 0.97
C MET A 99 -9.45 6.32 1.54
N ARG A 100 -8.25 6.73 1.98
CA ARG A 100 -8.00 8.10 2.46
C ARG A 100 -8.20 9.14 1.35
N ASP A 101 -7.86 8.82 0.11
CA ASP A 101 -8.05 9.66 -1.07
C ASP A 101 -9.54 9.85 -1.36
N CYS A 102 -10.30 8.76 -1.44
CA CYS A 102 -11.76 8.79 -1.59
C CYS A 102 -12.43 9.64 -0.48
N MET A 103 -12.04 9.40 0.77
CA MET A 103 -12.57 10.13 1.94
C MET A 103 -12.26 11.63 1.92
N ARG A 104 -11.25 12.08 1.18
CA ARG A 104 -10.85 13.49 1.08
C ARG A 104 -11.82 14.30 0.23
N GLU A 105 -12.51 13.65 -0.70
CA GLU A 105 -13.46 14.29 -1.60
C GLU A 105 -14.83 14.55 -0.96
N ALA A 106 -15.06 14.03 0.24
CA ALA A 106 -16.27 14.27 0.99
C ALA A 106 -16.33 15.70 1.55
N GLY A 107 -17.40 16.44 1.23
CA GLY A 107 -17.63 17.80 1.69
C GLY A 107 -18.08 17.94 3.15
N SER A 108 -18.31 16.83 3.87
CA SER A 108 -18.71 16.85 5.28
C SER A 108 -18.10 15.68 6.05
N TRP A 109 -18.01 15.81 7.37
CA TRP A 109 -17.48 14.75 8.25
C TRP A 109 -18.34 13.48 8.21
N GLN A 110 -19.68 13.62 8.18
CA GLN A 110 -20.60 12.49 8.07
C GLN A 110 -20.41 11.74 6.75
N LEU A 111 -20.34 12.46 5.63
CA LEU A 111 -20.08 11.86 4.32
C LEU A 111 -18.70 11.20 4.28
N ARG A 112 -17.68 11.83 4.87
CA ARG A 112 -16.33 11.27 4.98
C ARG A 112 -16.33 9.90 5.68
N ARG A 113 -17.10 9.75 6.76
CA ARG A 113 -17.27 8.46 7.45
C ARG A 113 -17.99 7.45 6.58
N ARG A 114 -19.08 7.85 5.92
CA ARG A 114 -19.85 6.99 5.01
C ARG A 114 -18.97 6.46 3.86
N VAL A 115 -18.22 7.33 3.19
CA VAL A 115 -17.27 6.96 2.12
C VAL A 115 -16.24 5.96 2.63
N GLY A 116 -15.61 6.25 3.78
CA GLY A 116 -14.64 5.35 4.39
C GLY A 116 -15.23 3.97 4.70
N ARG A 117 -16.47 3.91 5.18
CA ARG A 117 -17.17 2.64 5.45
C ARG A 117 -17.42 1.85 4.18
N ILE A 118 -18.00 2.47 3.15
CA ILE A 118 -18.29 1.83 1.85
C ILE A 118 -17.01 1.18 1.31
N VAL A 119 -15.95 1.97 1.14
CA VAL A 119 -14.68 1.51 0.57
C VAL A 119 -14.03 0.42 1.44
N SER A 120 -14.11 0.54 2.78
CA SER A 120 -13.49 -0.43 3.69
C SER A 120 -14.10 -1.84 3.60
N GLN A 121 -15.37 -1.96 3.21
CA GLN A 121 -16.04 -3.26 3.10
C GLN A 121 -15.49 -4.09 1.94
N VAL A 122 -15.15 -3.45 0.82
CA VAL A 122 -14.59 -4.09 -0.37
C VAL A 122 -13.39 -4.97 -0.01
N PHE A 123 -12.45 -4.41 0.75
CA PHE A 123 -11.24 -5.09 1.18
C PHE A 123 -11.45 -6.10 2.33
N ARG A 124 -12.69 -6.41 2.71
CA ARG A 124 -13.03 -7.51 3.64
C ARG A 124 -13.55 -8.75 2.93
N GLY A 125 -13.87 -8.64 1.64
CA GLY A 125 -14.34 -9.75 0.81
C GLY A 125 -13.37 -10.94 0.81
N ARG A 126 -13.93 -12.13 0.62
CA ARG A 126 -13.20 -13.40 0.46
C ARG A 126 -13.45 -13.90 -0.95
N GLY A 127 -12.38 -14.15 -1.69
CA GLY A 127 -12.44 -14.54 -3.11
C GLY A 127 -12.34 -13.34 -4.05
N ALA A 128 -11.70 -13.55 -5.20
CA ALA A 128 -11.41 -12.47 -6.15
C ALA A 128 -12.70 -11.91 -6.75
N ALA A 129 -13.59 -12.76 -7.25
CA ALA A 129 -14.86 -12.34 -7.87
C ALA A 129 -15.75 -11.56 -6.89
N THR A 130 -15.83 -11.99 -5.64
CA THR A 130 -16.59 -11.28 -4.60
C THR A 130 -15.99 -9.90 -4.31
N VAL A 131 -14.66 -9.79 -4.21
CA VAL A 131 -14.00 -8.49 -4.00
C VAL A 131 -14.25 -7.56 -5.19
N THR A 132 -14.13 -8.06 -6.42
CA THR A 132 -14.42 -7.28 -7.64
C THR A 132 -15.87 -6.80 -7.67
N ALA A 133 -16.85 -7.68 -7.42
CA ALA A 133 -18.26 -7.28 -7.36
C ALA A 133 -18.52 -6.24 -6.25
N MET A 134 -17.90 -6.40 -5.07
CA MET A 134 -17.96 -5.40 -4.01
C MET A 134 -17.34 -4.07 -4.43
N TYR A 135 -16.28 -4.08 -5.24
CA TYR A 135 -15.64 -2.88 -5.76
C TYR A 135 -16.61 -2.12 -6.68
N HIS A 136 -17.23 -2.79 -7.64
CA HIS A 136 -18.19 -2.18 -8.57
C HIS A 136 -19.41 -1.62 -7.83
N VAL A 137 -19.98 -2.38 -6.89
CA VAL A 137 -21.08 -1.87 -6.06
C VAL A 137 -20.65 -0.68 -5.20
N ALA A 138 -19.42 -0.66 -4.71
CA ALA A 138 -18.91 0.50 -3.97
C ALA A 138 -18.79 1.74 -4.88
N CYS A 139 -18.34 1.59 -6.13
CA CYS A 139 -18.35 2.67 -7.13
C CYS A 139 -19.77 3.22 -7.33
N ASP A 140 -20.76 2.36 -7.60
CA ASP A 140 -22.16 2.75 -7.76
C ASP A 140 -22.71 3.52 -6.55
N MET A 141 -22.44 3.03 -5.34
CA MET A 141 -22.91 3.67 -4.11
C MET A 141 -22.23 5.02 -3.86
N LEU A 142 -20.95 5.15 -4.24
CA LEU A 142 -20.23 6.41 -4.17
C LEU A 142 -20.73 7.38 -5.23
N GLU A 143 -21.10 6.95 -6.42
CA GLU A 143 -21.65 7.82 -7.46
C GLU A 143 -22.90 8.56 -6.96
N GLY A 144 -23.74 7.85 -6.19
CA GLY A 144 -24.94 8.44 -5.58
C GLY A 144 -24.70 9.44 -4.42
N CYS A 145 -23.52 9.48 -3.79
CA CYS A 145 -23.29 10.30 -2.59
C CYS A 145 -22.01 11.16 -2.60
N CYS A 146 -21.02 10.79 -3.39
CA CYS A 146 -19.74 11.47 -3.56
C CYS A 146 -19.12 11.08 -4.93
N PRO A 147 -19.60 11.64 -6.06
CA PRO A 147 -19.14 11.28 -7.41
C PRO A 147 -17.62 11.38 -7.60
N ARG A 148 -16.98 12.40 -6.99
CA ARG A 148 -15.52 12.56 -7.05
C ARG A 148 -14.76 11.40 -6.37
N ALA A 149 -15.33 10.80 -5.33
CA ALA A 149 -14.77 9.59 -4.72
C ALA A 149 -15.00 8.35 -5.57
N ALA A 150 -16.13 8.26 -6.29
CA ALA A 150 -16.41 7.18 -7.24
C ALA A 150 -15.38 7.19 -8.37
N THR A 151 -15.13 8.35 -9.00
CA THR A 151 -14.10 8.49 -10.04
C THR A 151 -12.72 8.02 -9.57
N ILE A 152 -12.28 8.46 -8.37
CA ILE A 152 -10.99 8.03 -7.80
C ILE A 152 -10.93 6.51 -7.61
N LEU A 153 -12.04 5.89 -7.20
CA LEU A 153 -12.11 4.46 -6.98
C LEU A 153 -12.12 3.71 -8.32
N GLU A 154 -12.98 4.07 -9.26
CA GLU A 154 -13.07 3.47 -10.59
C GLU A 154 -11.74 3.50 -11.34
N GLU A 155 -11.09 4.67 -11.41
CA GLU A 155 -9.78 4.81 -12.07
C GLU A 155 -8.69 3.95 -11.43
N ALA A 156 -8.82 3.66 -10.14
CA ALA A 156 -7.85 2.89 -9.39
C ALA A 156 -8.08 1.38 -9.46
N GLU A 157 -9.17 0.87 -10.03
CA GLU A 157 -9.54 -0.54 -9.95
C GLU A 157 -8.41 -1.51 -10.32
N PRO A 158 -7.72 -1.37 -11.48
CA PRO A 158 -6.69 -2.32 -11.88
C PRO A 158 -5.54 -2.40 -10.87
N ASP A 159 -5.14 -1.24 -10.32
CA ASP A 159 -4.03 -1.14 -9.38
C ASP A 159 -4.46 -1.41 -7.93
N ALA A 160 -5.73 -1.18 -7.60
CA ALA A 160 -6.30 -1.41 -6.27
C ALA A 160 -6.57 -2.89 -6.03
N LEU A 161 -6.81 -3.67 -7.09
CA LEU A 161 -7.13 -5.09 -7.05
C LEU A 161 -6.01 -5.99 -7.55
N ALA A 162 -4.88 -5.46 -8.01
CA ALA A 162 -3.72 -6.23 -8.50
C ALA A 162 -3.27 -7.36 -7.55
N TYR A 163 -3.44 -7.18 -6.23
CA TYR A 163 -3.12 -8.21 -5.23
C TYR A 163 -3.92 -9.51 -5.41
N LEU A 164 -5.08 -9.48 -6.07
CA LEU A 164 -5.94 -10.65 -6.30
C LEU A 164 -5.31 -11.68 -7.25
N ASP A 165 -4.34 -11.28 -8.07
CA ASP A 165 -3.58 -12.19 -8.95
C ASP A 165 -2.53 -13.03 -8.21
N PHE A 166 -2.32 -12.73 -6.92
CA PHE A 166 -1.39 -13.41 -6.04
C PHE A 166 -2.13 -14.42 -5.16
N PRO A 167 -1.43 -15.37 -4.50
CA PRO A 167 -2.09 -16.35 -3.66
C PRO A 167 -2.99 -15.71 -2.58
N PRO A 168 -4.22 -16.23 -2.35
CA PRO A 168 -5.14 -15.68 -1.35
C PRO A 168 -4.57 -15.58 0.07
N SER A 169 -3.66 -16.50 0.42
CA SER A 169 -2.93 -16.50 1.70
C SER A 169 -2.06 -15.23 1.89
N HIS A 170 -1.75 -14.52 0.81
CA HIS A 170 -0.92 -13.32 0.80
C HIS A 170 -1.70 -12.00 0.87
N TRP A 171 -2.94 -11.99 0.38
CA TRP A 171 -3.74 -10.78 0.15
C TRP A 171 -3.78 -9.80 1.32
N LYS A 172 -3.92 -10.31 2.55
CA LYS A 172 -3.99 -9.47 3.76
C LYS A 172 -2.79 -8.53 3.90
N ARG A 173 -1.61 -8.96 3.45
CA ARG A 173 -0.35 -8.19 3.54
C ARG A 173 -0.04 -7.42 2.25
N LEU A 174 -0.51 -7.90 1.10
CA LEU A 174 -0.24 -7.27 -0.19
C LEU A 174 -1.14 -6.06 -0.45
N ARG A 175 -2.41 -6.10 -0.03
CA ARG A 175 -3.37 -5.02 -0.31
C ARG A 175 -3.08 -3.70 0.43
N THR A 176 -2.17 -3.68 1.41
CA THR A 176 -1.84 -2.48 2.19
C THR A 176 -0.35 -2.28 2.34
N ASN A 177 0.05 -1.06 2.68
CA ASN A 177 1.42 -0.69 2.97
C ASN A 177 1.76 -0.72 4.47
N ASN A 178 1.08 -1.57 5.26
CA ASN A 178 1.18 -1.55 6.72
C ASN A 178 2.60 -1.81 7.26
N VAL A 179 3.40 -2.58 6.53
CA VAL A 179 4.80 -2.83 6.90
C VAL A 179 5.62 -1.54 6.89
N GLN A 180 5.40 -0.69 5.88
CA GLN A 180 6.01 0.63 5.80
C GLN A 180 5.44 1.58 6.85
N GLU A 181 4.12 1.63 7.03
CA GLU A 181 3.50 2.51 8.04
C GLU A 181 4.03 2.22 9.46
N ARG A 182 4.34 0.95 9.78
CA ARG A 182 4.97 0.58 11.06
C ARG A 182 6.39 1.12 11.16
N THR A 183 7.21 0.93 10.14
CA THR A 183 8.61 1.39 10.13
C THR A 183 8.70 2.92 10.13
N ASN A 184 7.84 3.58 9.34
CA ASN A 184 7.72 5.04 9.31
C ASN A 184 7.31 5.62 10.67
N ARG A 185 6.49 4.90 11.47
CA ARG A 185 6.21 5.30 12.85
C ARG A 185 7.43 5.25 13.75
N GLU A 186 8.30 4.26 13.61
CA GLU A 186 9.54 4.21 14.40
C GLU A 186 10.52 5.32 14.00
N ILE A 187 10.65 5.62 12.70
CA ILE A 187 11.42 6.78 12.22
C ILE A 187 10.87 8.06 12.85
N LYS A 188 9.55 8.29 12.75
CA LYS A 188 8.88 9.47 13.32
C LYS A 188 9.04 9.57 14.84
N ARG A 189 8.98 8.44 15.54
CA ARG A 189 9.13 8.37 17.00
C ARG A 189 10.52 8.87 17.43
N ARG A 190 11.58 8.42 16.76
CA ARG A 190 12.95 8.84 17.08
C ARG A 190 13.27 10.24 16.56
N SER A 191 12.74 10.60 15.40
CA SER A 191 12.91 11.95 14.85
C SER A 191 12.24 13.04 15.70
N ARG A 192 11.15 12.70 16.41
CA ARG A 192 10.42 13.65 17.27
C ARG A 192 11.30 14.26 18.36
N VAL A 193 12.24 13.49 18.91
CA VAL A 193 13.17 13.98 19.96
C VAL A 193 14.19 14.95 19.39
N VAL A 194 14.62 14.74 18.15
CA VAL A 194 15.58 15.62 17.45
C VAL A 194 14.94 16.94 17.04
N GLN A 195 13.62 16.95 16.81
CA GLN A 195 12.80 18.07 16.31
C GLN A 195 13.18 18.54 14.90
N VAL A 196 14.41 19.04 14.72
CA VAL A 196 14.94 19.51 13.44
C VAL A 196 16.35 18.96 13.25
N PHE A 197 16.55 18.20 12.18
CA PHE A 197 17.87 17.66 11.85
C PHE A 197 18.80 18.74 11.29
N PRO A 198 20.10 18.75 11.65
CA PRO A 198 21.04 19.76 11.16
C PRO A 198 21.44 19.58 9.68
N SER A 199 21.33 18.35 9.14
CA SER A 199 21.64 18.06 7.73
C SER A 199 20.97 16.77 7.25
N THR A 200 20.82 16.61 5.93
CA THR A 200 20.30 15.37 5.33
C THR A 200 21.12 14.16 5.72
N GLY A 201 22.45 14.28 5.79
CA GLY A 201 23.33 13.21 6.24
C GLY A 201 23.06 12.76 7.68
N SER A 202 22.70 13.67 8.59
CA SER A 202 22.28 13.29 9.95
C SER A 202 20.93 12.58 9.98
N LEU A 203 20.01 12.98 9.10
CA LEU A 203 18.69 12.35 8.96
C LEU A 203 18.81 10.94 8.38
N VAL A 204 19.61 10.75 7.32
CA VAL A 204 19.89 9.42 6.73
C VAL A 204 20.51 8.49 7.78
N ARG A 205 21.43 8.97 8.62
CA ARG A 205 22.03 8.14 9.69
C ARG A 205 21.00 7.64 10.70
N LEU A 206 20.10 8.51 11.16
CA LEU A 206 19.06 8.12 12.11
C LEU A 206 18.04 7.18 11.47
N ALA A 207 17.56 7.50 10.27
CA ALA A 207 16.64 6.64 9.54
C ALA A 207 17.29 5.28 9.26
N GLY A 208 18.53 5.25 8.78
CA GLY A 208 19.33 4.04 8.56
C GLY A 208 19.49 3.20 9.82
N ALA A 209 19.81 3.81 10.96
CA ALA A 209 19.90 3.08 12.24
C ALA A 209 18.55 2.43 12.62
N VAL A 210 17.43 3.15 12.46
CA VAL A 210 16.08 2.58 12.68
C VAL A 210 15.83 1.39 11.75
N MET A 211 16.20 1.53 10.48
CA MET A 211 15.99 0.47 9.49
C MET A 211 16.85 -0.76 9.79
N CYS A 212 18.11 -0.61 10.17
CA CYS A 212 18.99 -1.73 10.54
C CYS A 212 18.40 -2.51 11.74
N GLU A 213 18.02 -1.81 12.79
CA GLU A 213 17.45 -2.43 14.00
C GLU A 213 16.12 -3.13 13.68
N GLN A 214 15.33 -2.55 12.77
CA GLN A 214 14.10 -3.17 12.31
C GLN A 214 14.35 -4.42 11.45
N ASP A 215 15.41 -4.43 10.64
CA ASP A 215 15.84 -5.60 9.86
C ASP A 215 16.26 -6.76 10.78
N GLU A 216 17.04 -6.45 11.82
CA GLU A 216 17.48 -7.42 12.84
C GLU A 216 16.28 -8.09 13.52
N ILE A 217 15.29 -7.31 13.97
CA ILE A 217 14.05 -7.84 14.57
C ILE A 217 13.30 -8.74 13.57
N TRP A 218 13.32 -8.43 12.28
CA TRP A 218 12.64 -9.25 11.27
C TRP A 218 13.34 -10.59 11.02
N GLN A 219 14.61 -10.76 11.43
CA GLN A 219 15.32 -12.03 11.31
C GLN A 219 14.87 -13.08 12.34
N GLU A 220 14.08 -12.69 13.34
CA GLU A 220 13.53 -13.62 14.32
C GLU A 220 12.34 -14.44 13.76
N SER A 221 11.63 -13.92 12.76
CA SER A 221 10.47 -14.61 12.20
C SER A 221 10.18 -14.25 10.74
N ARG A 222 9.86 -15.28 9.97
CA ARG A 222 9.44 -15.12 8.59
C ARG A 222 8.13 -14.31 8.52
N TYR A 223 8.06 -13.41 7.54
CA TYR A 223 6.84 -12.68 7.26
C TYR A 223 5.80 -13.58 6.63
N PHE A 224 6.19 -14.36 5.63
CA PHE A 224 5.38 -15.46 5.08
C PHE A 224 6.04 -16.79 5.44
N SER A 225 5.26 -17.80 5.81
CA SER A 225 5.83 -19.14 5.89
C SER A 225 6.35 -19.55 4.52
N GLU A 226 7.36 -20.43 4.51
CA GLU A 226 7.92 -20.96 3.27
C GLU A 226 6.86 -21.70 2.44
N GLU A 227 5.97 -22.46 3.07
CA GLU A 227 4.79 -23.06 2.44
C GLU A 227 3.96 -22.01 1.66
N ARG A 228 3.62 -20.89 2.30
CA ARG A 228 2.86 -19.82 1.64
C ARG A 228 3.65 -19.20 0.49
N MET A 229 4.95 -18.97 0.68
CA MET A 229 5.78 -18.44 -0.40
C MET A 229 5.87 -19.40 -1.59
N ASN A 230 5.86 -20.72 -1.36
CA ASN A 230 5.86 -21.71 -2.43
C ASN A 230 4.58 -21.65 -3.27
N GLU A 231 3.44 -21.26 -2.70
CA GLU A 231 2.19 -21.02 -3.46
C GLU A 231 2.38 -20.00 -4.59
N LEU A 232 3.34 -19.06 -4.47
CA LEU A 232 3.61 -18.06 -5.52
C LEU A 232 4.24 -18.69 -6.78
N TYR A 233 4.94 -19.80 -6.61
CA TYR A 233 5.69 -20.50 -7.66
C TYR A 233 4.98 -21.76 -8.15
N ASP A 234 3.85 -22.12 -7.55
CA ASP A 234 2.99 -23.18 -8.05
C ASP A 234 2.39 -22.77 -9.41
N GLU A 235 2.74 -23.51 -10.46
CA GLU A 235 2.28 -23.27 -11.83
C GLU A 235 0.79 -23.62 -12.01
N GLY A 236 0.26 -24.52 -11.18
CA GLY A 236 -1.15 -24.91 -11.18
C GLY A 236 -2.05 -23.95 -10.40
N ARG A 237 -1.50 -22.90 -9.79
CA ARG A 237 -2.29 -21.97 -8.97
C ARG A 237 -3.29 -21.19 -9.81
N THR A 238 -4.51 -21.09 -9.29
CA THR A 238 -5.50 -20.15 -9.81
C THR A 238 -4.98 -18.72 -9.66
N ARG A 239 -5.05 -17.94 -10.74
CA ARG A 239 -4.74 -16.50 -10.75
C ARG A 239 -6.03 -15.73 -10.94
N GLY A 240 -6.32 -14.80 -10.03
CA GLY A 240 -7.51 -13.96 -10.12
C GLY A 240 -8.82 -14.76 -10.05
N ILE A 241 -9.71 -14.53 -11.00
CA ILE A 241 -11.04 -15.15 -11.10
C ILE A 241 -10.95 -16.32 -12.09
N ASP A 242 -11.43 -17.49 -11.67
CA ASP A 242 -11.41 -18.71 -12.48
C ASP A 242 -12.82 -19.27 -12.67
N GLY A 243 -13.10 -19.70 -13.90
CA GLY A 243 -14.40 -20.18 -14.33
C GLY A 243 -15.47 -19.09 -14.52
N PRO A 244 -16.68 -19.50 -14.94
CA PRO A 244 -17.81 -18.60 -15.13
C PRO A 244 -18.29 -18.03 -13.80
N VAL A 245 -18.58 -16.73 -13.80
CA VAL A 245 -19.05 -16.00 -12.62
C VAL A 245 -20.46 -15.48 -12.86
N ASP A 246 -21.37 -15.77 -11.92
CA ASP A 246 -22.68 -15.12 -11.86
C ASP A 246 -22.55 -13.75 -11.19
N TRP A 247 -22.24 -12.75 -12.02
CA TRP A 247 -22.01 -11.37 -11.58
C TRP A 247 -23.26 -10.75 -10.95
N ALA A 248 -24.44 -10.98 -11.53
CA ALA A 248 -25.69 -10.44 -11.01
C ALA A 248 -25.97 -10.91 -9.58
N ARG A 249 -25.71 -12.20 -9.29
CA ARG A 249 -25.81 -12.73 -7.92
C ARG A 249 -24.77 -12.11 -7.01
N LEU A 250 -23.51 -12.06 -7.43
CA LEU A 250 -22.42 -11.52 -6.60
C LEU A 250 -22.59 -10.04 -6.29
N GLU A 251 -23.05 -9.22 -7.24
CA GLU A 251 -23.36 -7.80 -7.03
C GLU A 251 -24.52 -7.62 -6.06
N ALA A 252 -25.58 -8.44 -6.16
CA ALA A 252 -26.69 -8.42 -5.22
C ALA A 252 -26.25 -8.81 -3.79
N GLU A 253 -25.39 -9.81 -3.65
CA GLU A 253 -24.77 -10.18 -2.37
C GLU A 253 -23.83 -9.10 -1.84
N ALA A 254 -22.99 -8.53 -2.70
CA ALA A 254 -22.08 -7.43 -2.39
C ALA A 254 -22.82 -6.21 -1.85
N ARG A 255 -23.93 -5.81 -2.49
CA ARG A 255 -24.79 -4.72 -2.04
C ARG A 255 -25.31 -4.96 -0.64
N LYS A 256 -25.88 -6.14 -0.38
CA LYS A 256 -26.35 -6.53 0.96
C LYS A 256 -25.23 -6.49 2.00
N MET A 257 -24.03 -6.97 1.65
CA MET A 257 -22.87 -6.96 2.55
C MET A 257 -22.43 -5.53 2.91
N ILE A 258 -22.35 -4.64 1.92
CA ILE A 258 -21.94 -3.25 2.15
C ILE A 258 -23.00 -2.51 2.99
N GLU A 259 -24.28 -2.65 2.64
CA GLU A 259 -25.41 -2.07 3.38
C GLU A 259 -25.46 -2.55 4.84
N SER A 260 -25.38 -3.87 5.06
CA SER A 260 -25.32 -4.45 6.41
C SER A 260 -24.14 -3.90 7.22
N GLY A 261 -22.99 -3.69 6.54
CA GLY A 261 -21.80 -3.09 7.13
C GLY A 261 -21.97 -1.63 7.53
N LEU A 262 -22.79 -0.87 6.79
CA LEU A 262 -23.16 0.51 7.12
C LEU A 262 -24.11 0.55 8.31
N GLU A 263 -25.19 -0.24 8.27
CA GLU A 263 -26.18 -0.32 9.35
C GLU A 263 -25.59 -0.74 10.70
N LEU A 264 -24.66 -1.70 10.70
CA LEU A 264 -23.95 -2.09 11.91
C LEU A 264 -23.14 -0.92 12.47
N ALA A 265 -22.48 -0.16 11.60
CA ALA A 265 -21.64 0.93 12.02
C ALA A 265 -22.45 2.14 12.55
N ASP A 266 -23.66 2.35 12.02
CA ASP A 266 -24.58 3.37 12.51
C ASP A 266 -25.17 2.98 13.87
N ARG A 267 -25.51 1.69 14.07
CA ARG A 267 -25.92 1.16 15.39
C ARG A 267 -24.85 1.33 16.46
N VAL A 268 -23.59 1.09 16.12
CA VAL A 268 -22.45 1.25 17.06
C VAL A 268 -22.19 2.72 17.41
N GLU A 269 -22.55 3.67 16.55
CA GLU A 269 -22.45 5.11 16.87
C GLU A 269 -23.58 5.62 17.75
N ALA A 270 -24.76 5.02 17.63
CA ALA A 270 -25.94 5.42 18.38
C ALA A 270 -25.96 4.87 19.81
N ALA A 271 -25.11 3.89 20.13
CA ALA A 271 -24.94 3.26 21.44
C ALA A 271 -23.81 3.93 22.24
#